data_AF-A0A9D5YVA6-F1
#
_entry.id   AF-A0A9D5YVA6-F1
#
_cell.length_a   1.000
_cell.length_b   1.000
_cell.length_c   1.000
_cell.angle_alpha   90.00
_cell.angle_beta   90.00
_cell.angle_gamma   90.00
#
_symmetry.space_group_name_H-M   'P 1'
#
loop_
_entity.id
_entity.type
_entity.pdbx_description
1 polymer ?
#
loop_
_entity_poly.entity_id
_entity_poly.type
_entity_poly.pdbx_seq_one_letter_code
_entity_poly.pdbx_strand_id
1 'polypeptide(L)'
;MDTRKTEGHSIEYYVQLYEGVRECVESDLVALGVFAEVCKGLRMQIIQVERSSANGSPASEKQLNFLGKLGVKIRPGLSKDEATRLIDEALERREDVYTVPERIP
;
A
#
# COMPACT_ATOMS: atom_id res chain seq x y z
N MET A 1 28.66 -8.32 -5.31
CA MET A 1 27.29 -8.63 -4.88
C MET A 1 26.90 -7.55 -3.89
N ASP A 2 26.05 -6.61 -4.31
CA ASP A 2 25.65 -5.46 -3.50
C ASP A 2 24.29 -5.79 -2.86
N THR A 3 24.32 -6.18 -1.60
CA THR A 3 23.14 -6.42 -0.78
C THR A 3 22.65 -5.09 -0.21
N ARG A 4 21.82 -4.39 -0.99
CA ARG A 4 21.03 -3.25 -0.49
C ARG A 4 19.96 -3.75 0.48
N LYS A 5 20.40 -4.04 1.71
CA LYS A 5 19.57 -4.22 2.88
C LYS A 5 19.10 -2.82 3.25
N THR A 6 17.81 -2.52 3.08
CA THR A 6 17.21 -1.29 3.60
C THR A 6 17.16 -1.40 5.12
N GLU A 7 18.29 -1.10 5.76
CA GLU A 7 18.36 -0.97 7.21
C GLU A 7 17.55 0.27 7.60
N GLY A 8 16.51 0.08 8.41
CA GLY A 8 15.79 1.21 9.00
C GLY A 8 16.79 2.11 9.73
N HIS A 9 16.61 3.43 9.61
CA HIS A 9 17.50 4.38 10.26
C HIS A 9 17.53 4.14 11.78
N SER A 10 18.72 4.17 12.38
CA SER A 10 18.89 3.97 13.82
C SER A 10 18.34 5.15 14.62
N ILE A 11 18.12 4.97 15.93
CA ILE A 11 17.63 6.04 16.81
C ILE A 11 18.62 7.22 16.82
N GLU A 12 19.92 6.92 16.80
CA GLU A 12 21.00 7.90 16.80
C GLU A 12 20.94 8.82 15.57
N TYR A 13 20.56 8.27 14.41
CA TYR A 13 20.35 9.06 13.19
C TYR A 13 19.24 10.11 13.37
N TYR A 14 18.11 9.70 13.96
CA TYR A 14 16.98 10.61 14.18
C TYR A 14 17.30 11.69 15.22
N VAL A 15 18.06 11.35 16.25
CA VAL A 15 18.54 12.34 17.24
C VAL A 15 19.44 13.38 16.57
N GLN A 16 20.43 12.94 15.78
CA GLN A 16 21.31 13.87 15.05
C GLN A 16 20.54 14.75 14.06
N LEU A 17 19.57 14.18 13.35
CA LEU A 17 18.72 14.93 12.43
C LEU A 17 17.91 16.00 13.17
N TYR A 18 17.33 15.65 14.32
CA TYR A 18 16.59 16.61 15.15
C TYR A 18 17.50 17.74 15.66
N GLU A 19 18.68 17.41 16.18
CA GLU A 19 19.64 18.40 16.67
C GLU A 19 20.06 19.37 15.55
N GLY A 20 20.33 18.88 14.34
CA GLY A 20 20.65 19.73 13.19
C GLY A 20 19.49 20.65 12.77
N VAL A 21 18.25 20.17 12.84
CA VAL A 21 17.06 21.02 12.60
C VAL A 21 16.91 22.07 13.70
N ARG A 22 17.14 21.70 14.97
CA ARG A 22 17.04 22.61 16.11
C ARG A 22 18.07 23.74 16.02
N GLU A 23 19.29 23.47 15.55
CA GLU A 23 20.32 24.51 15.36
C GLU A 23 19.95 25.55 14.28
N CYS A 24 19.04 25.20 13.38
CA CYS A 24 18.63 26.05 12.25
C CYS A 24 17.39 26.89 12.53
N VAL A 25 16.76 26.75 13.71
CA VAL A 25 15.51 27.43 14.04
C VAL A 25 15.54 27.98 15.45
N GLU A 26 14.87 29.11 15.67
CA GLU A 26 14.87 29.79 16.97
C GLU A 26 13.92 29.15 18.01
N SER A 27 13.07 28.22 17.58
CA SER A 27 12.03 27.62 18.41
C SER A 27 12.00 26.10 18.29
N ASP A 28 12.05 25.42 19.43
CA ASP A 28 11.90 23.96 19.51
C ASP A 28 10.57 23.47 18.92
N LEU A 29 9.50 24.26 19.03
CA LEU A 29 8.21 23.91 18.41
C LEU A 29 8.28 23.90 16.89
N VAL A 30 9.03 24.84 16.31
CA VAL A 30 9.29 24.87 14.86
C VAL A 30 10.21 23.72 14.46
N ALA A 31 11.23 23.42 15.28
CA ALA A 31 12.14 22.31 15.05
C ALA A 31 11.40 20.97 15.00
N LEU A 32 10.51 20.73 15.98
CA LEU A 32 9.66 19.55 16.05
C LEU A 32 8.71 19.45 14.84
N GLY A 33 8.11 20.58 14.42
CA GLY A 33 7.24 20.62 13.25
C GLY A 33 7.95 20.22 11.97
N VAL A 34 9.14 20.80 11.72
CA VAL A 34 9.97 20.50 10.55
C VAL A 34 10.48 19.07 10.60
N PHE A 35 10.99 18.62 11.74
CA PHE A 35 11.49 17.26 11.93
C PHE A 35 10.39 16.21 11.71
N ALA A 36 9.19 16.44 12.25
CA ALA A 36 8.04 15.56 12.05
C ALA A 36 7.64 15.48 10.57
N GLU A 37 7.67 16.59 9.84
CA GLU A 37 7.35 16.62 8.41
C GLU A 37 8.37 15.82 7.58
N VAL A 38 9.67 16.01 7.83
CA VAL A 38 10.74 15.24 7.18
C VAL A 38 10.60 13.75 7.45
N CYS A 39 10.28 13.37 8.69
CA CYS A 39 10.07 11.97 9.07
C CYS A 39 8.85 11.32 8.39
N LYS A 40 7.81 12.10 7.99
CA LYS A 40 6.67 11.54 7.24
C LYS A 40 7.11 10.98 5.88
N GLY A 41 8.04 11.65 5.20
CA GLY A 41 8.59 11.18 3.93
C GLY A 41 9.29 9.82 4.05
N LEU A 42 10.08 9.63 5.12
CA LEU A 42 10.76 8.37 5.43
C LEU A 42 9.77 7.25 5.75
N ARG A 43 8.72 7.56 6.53
CA ARG A 43 7.68 6.60 6.91
C ARG A 43 6.87 6.11 5.70
N MET A 44 6.64 6.98 4.72
CA MET A 44 5.98 6.61 3.45
C MET A 44 6.78 5.57 2.65
N GLN A 45 8.11 5.68 2.62
CA GLN A 45 8.97 4.74 1.91
C GLN A 45 8.97 3.35 2.56
N ILE A 46 9.01 3.29 3.90
CA ILE A 46 8.92 2.01 4.64
C ILE A 46 7.58 1.33 4.37
N ILE A 47 6.47 2.06 4.45
CA ILE A 47 5.13 1.52 4.14
C ILE A 47 5.02 1.05 2.69
N GLN A 48 5.63 1.77 1.74
CA GLN A 48 5.63 1.37 0.34
C GLN A 48 6.43 0.07 0.11
N VAL A 49 7.58 -0.07 0.78
CA VAL A 49 8.37 -1.31 0.76
C VAL A 49 7.60 -2.48 1.40
N GLU A 50 6.98 -2.26 2.55
CA GLU A 50 6.17 -3.28 3.24
C GLU A 50 4.96 -3.71 2.40
N ARG A 51 4.23 -2.77 1.79
CA ARG A 51 3.11 -3.06 0.87
C ARG A 51 3.60 -3.84 -0.35
N SER A 52 4.71 -3.44 -0.97
CA SER A 52 5.28 -4.13 -2.13
C SER A 52 5.70 -5.57 -1.80
N SER A 53 6.18 -5.81 -0.57
CA SER A 53 6.55 -7.14 -0.10
C SER A 53 5.34 -8.01 0.23
N ALA A 54 4.26 -7.42 0.76
CA ALA A 54 3.01 -8.11 1.04
C ALA A 54 2.19 -8.43 -0.23
N ASN A 55 2.37 -7.66 -1.30
CA ASN A 55 1.66 -7.81 -2.56
C ASN A 55 2.03 -9.07 -3.36
N GLY A 56 3.25 -9.58 -3.17
CA GLY A 56 3.67 -10.88 -3.69
C GLY A 56 3.18 -12.09 -2.87
N SER A 57 2.48 -11.87 -1.76
CA SER A 57 1.98 -12.96 -0.91
C SER A 57 0.79 -13.70 -1.58
N PRO A 58 0.57 -14.99 -1.25
CA PRO A 58 -0.58 -15.74 -1.73
C PRO A 58 -1.90 -15.02 -1.42
N ALA A 59 -2.84 -15.10 -2.36
CA ALA A 59 -4.18 -14.55 -2.23
C ALA A 59 -4.84 -15.04 -0.93
N SER A 60 -5.54 -14.14 -0.24
CA SER A 60 -6.30 -14.51 0.95
C SER A 60 -7.43 -15.48 0.59
N GLU A 61 -7.77 -16.39 1.51
CA GLU A 61 -8.97 -17.25 1.39
C GLU A 61 -10.24 -16.45 1.08
N LYS A 62 -10.38 -15.23 1.62
CA LYS A 62 -11.52 -14.35 1.34
C LYS A 62 -11.55 -13.93 -0.14
N GLN A 63 -10.40 -13.59 -0.72
CA GLN A 63 -10.27 -13.20 -2.13
C GLN A 63 -10.54 -14.40 -3.04
N LEU A 64 -9.99 -15.58 -2.71
CA LEU A 64 -10.22 -16.82 -3.47
C LEU A 64 -11.69 -17.24 -3.45
N ASN A 65 -12.34 -17.17 -2.29
CA ASN A 65 -13.77 -17.45 -2.16
C ASN A 65 -14.62 -16.44 -2.95
N PHE A 66 -14.25 -15.16 -2.96
CA PHE A 66 -14.96 -14.14 -3.71
C PHE A 66 -14.83 -14.35 -5.22
N LEU A 67 -13.62 -14.66 -5.72
CA LEU A 67 -13.39 -15.04 -7.11
C LEU A 67 -14.21 -16.28 -7.52
N GLY A 68 -14.31 -17.27 -6.63
CA GLY A 68 -15.18 -18.44 -6.83
C GLY A 68 -16.66 -18.05 -6.99
N LYS A 69 -17.16 -17.13 -6.16
CA LYS A 69 -18.54 -16.58 -6.28
C LYS A 69 -18.76 -15.79 -7.57
N LEU A 70 -17.70 -15.16 -8.09
CA LEU A 70 -17.72 -14.45 -9.37
C LEU A 70 -17.61 -15.41 -10.57
N GLY A 71 -17.37 -16.71 -10.34
CA GLY A 71 -17.19 -17.71 -11.40
C GLY A 71 -15.86 -17.58 -12.14
N VAL A 72 -14.88 -16.87 -11.56
CA VAL A 72 -13.56 -16.67 -12.16
C VAL A 72 -12.72 -17.93 -11.96
N LYS A 73 -12.10 -18.42 -13.04
CA LYS A 73 -11.17 -19.56 -12.97
C LYS A 73 -9.87 -19.11 -12.29
N ILE A 74 -9.62 -19.63 -11.09
CA ILE A 74 -8.41 -19.36 -10.32
C ILE A 74 -7.32 -20.39 -10.63
N ARG A 75 -6.07 -19.93 -10.71
CA ARG A 75 -4.88 -20.80 -10.79
C ARG A 75 -4.33 -21.06 -9.38
N PRO A 76 -3.73 -22.24 -9.11
CA PRO A 76 -3.06 -22.48 -7.84
C PRO A 76 -1.86 -21.52 -7.70
N GLY A 77 -1.68 -20.96 -6.50
CA GLY A 77 -0.61 -20.00 -6.22
C GLY A 77 -0.88 -18.55 -6.62
N LEU A 78 -2.14 -18.20 -6.92
CA LEU A 78 -2.57 -16.82 -7.21
C LEU A 78 -2.12 -15.87 -6.08
N SER A 79 -1.47 -14.75 -6.43
CA SER A 79 -1.07 -13.72 -5.46
C SER A 79 -2.24 -12.80 -5.07
N LYS A 80 -2.09 -12.05 -3.96
CA LYS A 80 -3.11 -11.07 -3.54
C LYS A 80 -3.37 -10.00 -4.59
N ASP A 81 -2.33 -9.52 -5.26
CA ASP A 81 -2.45 -8.47 -6.28
C ASP A 81 -3.17 -8.99 -7.53
N GLU A 82 -2.82 -10.18 -7.99
CA GLU A 82 -3.52 -10.83 -9.10
C GLU A 82 -4.99 -11.11 -8.74
N ALA A 83 -5.26 -11.53 -7.51
CA ALA A 83 -6.61 -11.75 -7.04
C ALA A 83 -7.45 -10.47 -7.02
N THR A 84 -6.88 -9.35 -6.53
CA THR A 84 -7.56 -8.04 -6.55
C THR A 84 -7.86 -7.60 -7.98
N ARG A 85 -6.88 -7.68 -8.90
CA ARG A 85 -7.10 -7.33 -10.31
C ARG A 85 -8.20 -8.16 -10.96
N LEU A 86 -8.22 -9.47 -10.72
CA LEU A 86 -9.26 -10.36 -11.26
C LEU A 86 -10.64 -10.07 -10.67
N ILE A 87 -10.71 -9.61 -9.42
CA ILE A 87 -11.96 -9.18 -8.80
C ILE A 87 -12.48 -7.92 -9.50
N ASP A 88 -11.62 -6.91 -9.66
CA ASP A 88 -11.99 -5.64 -10.29
C ASP A 88 -12.47 -5.87 -11.74
N GLU A 89 -11.71 -6.63 -12.54
CA GLU A 89 -12.10 -7.00 -13.92
C GLU A 89 -13.43 -7.75 -14.00
N ALA A 90 -13.72 -8.62 -13.02
CA ALA A 90 -14.96 -9.40 -13.00
C ALA A 90 -16.15 -8.56 -12.53
N LEU A 91 -15.93 -7.53 -11.71
CA LEU A 91 -16.96 -6.59 -11.29
C LEU A 91 -17.30 -5.62 -12.43
N GLU A 92 -16.31 -5.04 -13.12
CA GLU A 92 -16.53 -4.19 -14.29
C GLU A 92 -17.33 -4.93 -15.38
N ARG A 93 -16.93 -6.17 -15.70
CA ARG A 93 -17.65 -7.00 -16.68
C ARG A 93 -19.10 -7.31 -16.29
N ARG A 94 -19.42 -7.29 -14.99
CA ARG A 94 -20.80 -7.54 -14.50
C ARG A 94 -21.67 -6.30 -14.58
N GLU A 95 -21.11 -5.10 -14.47
CA GLU A 95 -21.88 -3.85 -14.58
C GLU A 95 -22.43 -3.63 -16.00
N ASP A 96 -21.74 -4.15 -17.03
CA ASP A 96 -22.21 -4.12 -18.43
C ASP A 96 -23.50 -4.94 -18.69
N VAL A 97 -23.99 -5.72 -17.73
CA VAL A 97 -25.16 -6.63 -17.89
C VAL A 97 -26.48 -6.03 -17.36
N TYR A 98 -26.50 -4.79 -16.84
CA TYR A 98 -27.76 -4.11 -16.51
C TYR A 98 -28.38 -3.44 -17.75
N THR A 99 -29.16 -4.21 -18.51
CA THR A 99 -30.19 -3.62 -19.39
C THR A 99 -31.31 -3.08 -18.51
N VAL A 100 -31.47 -1.75 -18.48
CA VAL A 100 -32.59 -1.07 -17.82
C VAL A 100 -33.88 -1.56 -18.48
N PRO A 101 -34.80 -2.24 -17.78
CA PRO A 101 -36.06 -2.62 -18.39
C PRO A 101 -36.85 -1.35 -18.74
N GLU A 102 -37.26 -1.26 -20.00
CA GLU A 102 -38.10 -0.19 -20.53
C GLU A 102 -39.34 -0.07 -19.64
N ARG A 103 -39.55 1.13 -19.05
CA ARG A 103 -40.74 1.38 -18.25
C ARG A 103 -41.95 1.30 -19.19
N ILE A 104 -42.77 0.26 -19.00
CA ILE A 104 -44.04 0.10 -19.69
C ILE A 104 -44.90 1.34 -19.39
N PRO A 105 -45.49 1.99 -20.42
CA PRO A 105 -46.15 3.30 -20.32
C PRO A 105 -47.37 3.33 -19.40
#